data_AF-A0A485B5D1-F1
#
_entry.id   AF-A0A485B5D1-F1
#
_cell.length_a   1.000
_cell.length_b   1.000
_cell.length_c   1.000
_cell.angle_alpha   90.00
_cell.angle_beta   90.00
_cell.angle_gamma   90.00
#
_symmetry.space_group_name_H-M   'P 1'
#
loop_
_entity.id
_entity.type
_entity.pdbx_description
1 polymer ?
#
loop_
_entity_poly.entity_id
_entity_poly.type
_entity_poly.pdbx_seq_one_letter_code
_entity_poly.pdbx_strand_id
1 'polypeptide(L)'
;MAQPTSTTNAICSAWPKNITIMRRATNGSCLEWRGWRILPLVCYDLRFPVWSRNHNDYDLALYVANWPAPRSLHWQSLLVARAIENLAYCCRL
;
A
#
# COMPACT_ATOMS: atom_id res chain seq x y z
N MET A 1 21.57 -9.54 -22.63
CA MET A 1 21.75 -8.25 -23.35
C MET A 1 20.42 -7.51 -23.37
N ALA A 2 20.49 -6.18 -23.31
CA ALA A 2 19.50 -5.24 -22.79
C ALA A 2 18.20 -5.01 -23.62
N GLN A 3 17.22 -4.42 -22.92
CA GLN A 3 15.97 -3.70 -23.29
C GLN A 3 16.17 -2.64 -24.42
N PRO A 4 15.17 -1.93 -25.06
CA PRO A 4 14.01 -1.26 -24.40
C PRO A 4 12.73 -0.79 -25.21
N THR A 5 11.80 -0.13 -24.48
CA THR A 5 10.92 1.04 -24.79
C THR A 5 9.45 0.96 -25.29
N SER A 6 8.59 1.69 -24.53
CA SER A 6 7.35 2.43 -24.88
C SER A 6 6.18 1.65 -25.50
N THR A 7 5.00 1.55 -24.86
CA THR A 7 4.06 2.67 -24.68
C THR A 7 3.15 2.45 -23.46
N THR A 8 3.50 3.06 -22.33
CA THR A 8 2.59 3.28 -21.20
C THR A 8 2.20 4.75 -21.21
N ASN A 9 1.15 5.11 -21.95
CA ASN A 9 0.55 6.44 -21.88
C ASN A 9 -0.92 6.31 -22.29
N ALA A 10 -1.83 6.52 -21.33
CA ALA A 10 -3.06 7.31 -21.49
C ALA A 10 -4.21 6.89 -20.55
N ILE A 11 -4.04 6.91 -19.21
CA ILE A 11 -5.14 7.30 -18.29
C ILE A 11 -4.58 7.91 -16.97
N CYS A 12 -3.52 8.72 -17.03
CA CYS A 12 -2.96 9.41 -15.85
C CYS A 12 -2.39 10.82 -16.17
N SER A 13 -2.89 11.48 -17.22
CA SER A 13 -2.42 12.81 -17.62
C SER A 13 -3.20 13.98 -17.00
N ALA A 14 -4.05 13.76 -15.97
CA ALA A 14 -4.96 14.80 -15.48
C ALA A 14 -5.04 14.98 -13.95
N TRP A 15 -3.99 14.69 -13.19
CA TRP A 15 -3.96 15.00 -11.74
C TRP A 15 -2.59 15.55 -11.30
N PRO A 16 -2.56 16.46 -10.29
CA PRO A 16 -1.42 17.32 -9.98
C PRO A 16 -0.20 16.53 -9.49
N LYS A 17 0.98 17.01 -9.91
CA LYS A 17 2.30 16.37 -9.82
C LYS A 17 2.92 16.33 -8.39
N ASN A 18 2.11 16.36 -7.33
CA ASN A 18 2.59 16.43 -5.94
C ASN A 18 2.03 15.33 -5.02
N ILE A 19 1.24 14.39 -5.55
CA ILE A 19 0.85 13.16 -4.85
C ILE A 19 1.50 12.00 -5.61
N THR A 20 2.59 11.49 -5.06
CA THR A 20 3.11 10.18 -5.45
C THR A 20 2.01 9.18 -5.12
N ILE A 21 1.23 8.80 -6.12
CA ILE A 21 0.32 7.66 -6.03
C ILE A 21 1.23 6.49 -5.65
N MET A 22 1.09 6.00 -4.42
CA MET A 22 1.72 4.78 -3.90
C MET A 22 1.11 3.57 -4.62
N ARG A 23 1.22 3.54 -5.95
CA ARG A 23 0.85 2.39 -6.75
C ARG A 23 1.97 1.40 -6.48
N ARG A 24 1.63 0.19 -6.00
CA ARG A 24 2.55 -0.93 -5.94
C ARG A 24 3.27 -0.99 -7.29
N ALA A 25 4.54 -0.62 -7.32
CA ALA A 25 5.36 -0.85 -8.49
C ALA A 25 5.26 -2.34 -8.79
N THR A 26 5.25 -2.72 -10.06
CA THR A 26 5.20 -4.12 -10.49
C THR A 26 6.31 -4.98 -9.86
N ASN A 27 7.30 -4.34 -9.24
CA ASN A 27 8.25 -4.91 -8.28
C ASN A 27 7.96 -4.29 -6.89
N GLY A 28 7.25 -5.00 -6.01
CA GLY A 28 6.80 -4.49 -4.71
C GLY A 28 7.94 -3.89 -3.90
N SER A 29 8.08 -2.57 -3.93
CA SER A 29 9.18 -1.84 -3.29
C SER A 29 8.72 -1.43 -1.90
N CYS A 30 9.15 -2.19 -0.89
CA CYS A 30 9.13 -1.73 0.50
C CYS A 30 10.09 -0.53 0.62
N LEU A 31 9.62 0.54 1.26
CA LEU A 31 10.43 1.72 1.55
C LEU A 31 11.22 1.46 2.82
N GLU A 32 12.54 1.62 2.78
CA GLU A 32 13.33 1.60 4.01
C GLU A 32 13.46 3.00 4.59
N TRP A 33 13.05 3.17 5.85
CA TRP A 33 13.19 4.44 6.56
C TRP A 33 13.59 4.21 8.01
N ARG A 34 14.71 4.79 8.44
CA ARG A 34 15.25 4.64 9.81
C ARG A 34 15.42 3.18 10.26
N GLY A 35 15.74 2.27 9.33
CA GLY A 35 15.87 0.83 9.61
C GLY A 35 14.54 0.07 9.66
N TRP A 36 13.42 0.71 9.32
CA TRP A 36 12.12 0.07 9.18
C TRP A 36 11.79 -0.17 7.71
N ARG A 37 11.28 -1.36 7.41
CA ARG A 37 10.74 -1.68 6.08
C ARG A 37 9.26 -1.37 6.06
N ILE A 38 8.89 -0.35 5.30
CA ILE A 38 7.55 0.23 5.26
C ILE A 38 6.87 -0.12 3.94
N LEU A 39 5.67 -0.70 4.02
CA LEU A 39 4.82 -1.00 2.87
C LEU A 39 3.63 -0.05 2.84
N PRO A 40 3.65 0.99 2.00
CA PRO A 40 2.51 1.85 1.80
C PRO A 40 1.49 1.25 0.82
N LEU A 41 0.22 1.25 1.22
CA LEU A 41 -0.92 0.69 0.50
C LEU A 41 -2.10 1.67 0.50
N VAL A 42 -3.00 1.51 -0.47
CA VAL A 42 -4.20 2.34 -0.60
C VAL A 42 -5.38 1.66 0.10
N CYS A 43 -6.32 2.44 0.63
CA CYS A 43 -7.42 1.96 1.45
C CYS A 43 -8.26 0.81 0.89
N TYR A 44 -8.36 0.68 -0.42
CA TYR A 44 -9.12 -0.42 -1.00
C TYR A 44 -8.41 -1.77 -0.85
N ASP A 45 -7.08 -1.75 -0.77
CA ASP A 45 -6.23 -2.94 -0.77
C ASP A 45 -6.34 -3.76 0.52
N LEU A 46 -6.73 -3.12 1.63
CA LEU A 46 -6.92 -3.78 2.93
C LEU A 46 -7.95 -4.93 2.88
N ARG A 47 -8.91 -4.84 1.96
CA ARG A 47 -9.98 -5.84 1.81
C ARG A 47 -9.47 -7.15 1.23
N PHE A 48 -8.34 -7.11 0.52
CA PHE A 48 -7.80 -8.27 -0.18
C PHE A 48 -6.56 -8.78 0.54
N PRO A 49 -6.65 -9.90 1.27
CA PRO A 49 -5.53 -10.42 2.08
C PRO A 49 -4.28 -10.68 1.25
N VAL A 50 -4.48 -11.12 -0.01
CA VAL A 50 -3.42 -11.45 -0.97
C VAL A 50 -2.46 -10.29 -1.21
N TRP A 51 -2.96 -9.05 -1.20
CA TRP A 51 -2.11 -7.89 -1.49
C TRP A 51 -1.28 -7.44 -0.30
N SER A 52 -1.78 -7.67 0.92
CA SER A 52 -1.07 -7.37 2.17
C SER A 52 -0.14 -8.48 2.66
N ARG A 53 -0.10 -9.63 1.98
CA ARG A 53 0.59 -10.82 2.49
C ARG A 53 2.08 -10.54 2.72
N ASN A 54 2.54 -10.75 3.95
CA ASN A 54 3.93 -10.56 4.34
C ASN A 54 4.71 -11.88 4.27
N HIS A 55 5.81 -11.90 3.52
CA HIS A 55 6.79 -12.99 3.53
C HIS A 55 8.07 -12.60 4.27
N ASN A 56 7.94 -11.78 5.33
CA ASN A 56 9.01 -11.02 5.99
C ASN A 56 9.61 -9.91 5.11
N ASP A 57 8.78 -9.31 4.24
CA ASP A 57 9.20 -8.24 3.33
C ASP A 57 9.12 -6.85 3.98
N TYR A 58 8.24 -6.69 4.97
CA TYR A 58 8.00 -5.42 5.66
C TYR A 58 7.71 -5.61 7.16
N ASP A 59 8.00 -4.57 7.93
CA ASP A 59 7.77 -4.51 9.38
C ASP A 59 6.57 -3.60 9.72
N LEU A 60 6.29 -2.62 8.84
CA LEU A 60 5.20 -1.65 8.98
C LEU A 60 4.40 -1.53 7.68
N ALA A 61 3.09 -1.75 7.73
CA ALA A 61 2.16 -1.44 6.65
C ALA A 61 1.43 -0.11 6.93
N LEU A 62 1.49 0.82 5.97
CA LEU A 62 0.80 2.10 6.03
C LEU A 62 -0.37 2.12 5.05
N TYR A 63 -1.59 2.27 5.54
CA TYR A 63 -2.77 2.35 4.70
C TYR A 63 -3.29 3.79 4.65
N VAL A 64 -3.16 4.44 3.50
CA VAL A 64 -3.68 5.80 3.27
C VAL A 64 -5.15 5.72 2.87
N ALA A 65 -6.04 6.32 3.67
CA ALA A 65 -7.48 6.13 3.50
C ALA A 65 -8.34 7.39 3.71
N ASN A 66 -9.02 7.81 2.65
CA ASN A 66 -10.16 8.72 2.75
C ASN A 66 -11.47 7.93 2.86
N TRP A 67 -11.82 7.47 4.08
CA TRP A 67 -13.07 6.75 4.33
C TRP A 67 -14.08 7.56 5.15
N PRO A 68 -15.37 7.53 4.77
CA PRO A 68 -16.41 8.26 5.49
C PRO A 68 -16.59 7.66 6.89
N ALA A 69 -16.78 8.54 7.89
CA ALA A 69 -16.96 8.21 9.30
C ALA A 69 -17.86 6.99 9.61
N PRO A 70 -19.03 6.79 8.97
CA PRO A 70 -19.92 5.66 9.28
C PRO A 70 -19.33 4.27 9.00
N ARG A 71 -18.26 4.15 8.22
CA ARG A 71 -17.62 2.84 7.91
C ARG A 71 -16.27 2.64 8.60
N SER A 72 -15.94 3.50 9.57
CA SER A 72 -14.67 3.44 10.31
C SER A 72 -14.49 2.14 11.09
N LEU A 73 -15.57 1.55 11.61
CA LEU A 73 -15.51 0.32 12.40
C LEU A 73 -15.05 -0.88 11.56
N HIS A 74 -15.59 -1.04 10.36
CA HIS A 74 -15.18 -2.10 9.43
C HIS A 74 -13.68 -2.00 9.08
N TRP A 75 -13.16 -0.77 8.98
CA TRP A 75 -11.73 -0.52 8.72
C TRP A 75 -10.84 -1.00 9.84
N GLN A 76 -11.22 -0.64 11.07
CA GLN A 76 -10.44 -0.97 12.26
C GLN A 76 -10.37 -2.48 12.45
N SER A 77 -11.49 -3.19 12.26
CA SER A 77 -11.51 -4.65 12.33
C SER A 77 -10.58 -5.29 11.29
N LEU A 78 -10.59 -4.80 10.05
CA LEU A 78 -9.71 -5.33 9.01
C LEU A 78 -8.24 -5.01 9.28
N LEU A 79 -7.91 -3.82 9.78
CA LEU A 79 -6.53 -3.44 10.12
C LEU A 79 -5.95 -4.34 11.20
N VAL A 80 -6.73 -4.61 12.24
CA VAL A 80 -6.33 -5.52 13.32
C VAL A 80 -6.11 -6.93 12.76
N ALA A 81 -7.02 -7.42 11.91
CA ALA A 81 -6.87 -8.73 11.27
C ALA A 81 -5.57 -8.80 10.42
N ARG A 82 -5.27 -7.76 9.63
CA ARG A 82 -4.04 -7.71 8.82
C ARG A 82 -2.77 -7.66 9.68
N ALA A 83 -2.80 -6.94 10.80
CA ALA A 83 -1.66 -6.85 11.71
C ALA A 83 -1.35 -8.22 12.33
N ILE A 84 -2.38 -8.96 12.74
CA ILE A 84 -2.25 -10.30 13.30
C ILE A 84 -1.77 -11.30 12.25
N GLU A 85 -2.38 -11.32 11.06
CA GLU A 85 -2.03 -12.29 10.01
C GLU A 85 -0.61 -12.12 9.47
N ASN A 86 -0.12 -10.88 9.38
CA ASN A 86 1.18 -10.56 8.80
C ASN A 86 2.31 -10.37 9.82
N LEU A 87 1.99 -10.48 11.13
CA LEU A 87 2.91 -10.21 12.23
C LEU A 87 3.66 -8.87 12.06
N ALA A 88 2.94 -7.85 11.60
CA ALA A 88 3.49 -6.55 11.23
C ALA A 88 2.62 -5.43 11.80
N TYR A 89 3.24 -4.28 12.06
CA TYR A 89 2.50 -3.11 12.49
C TYR A 89 1.65 -2.58 11.34
N CYS A 90 0.37 -2.31 11.57
CA CYS A 90 -0.52 -1.70 10.58
C CYS A 90 -1.00 -0.34 11.10
N CYS A 91 -0.79 0.72 10.33
CA CYS A 91 -1.24 2.06 10.67
C CYS A 91 -2.16 2.62 9.58
N ARG A 92 -3.14 3.43 10.01
CA ARG A 92 -4.03 4.20 9.13
C ARG A 92 -3.51 5.63 9.02
N LEU A 93 -3.43 6.15 7.81
CA LEU A 93 -3.27 7.58 7.48
C LEU A 93 -4.58 8.18 6.98
#